data_AF-A0A512JAZ8-F1
#
_entry.id   AF-A0A512JAZ8-F1
#
_cell.length_a   1.000
_cell.length_b   1.000
_cell.length_c   1.000
_cell.angle_alpha   90.00
_cell.angle_beta   90.00
_cell.angle_gamma   90.00
#
_symmetry.space_group_name_H-M   'P 1'
#
loop_
_entity.id
_entity.type
_entity.pdbx_description
1 polymer ?
#
loop_
_entity_poly.entity_id
_entity_poly.type
_entity_poly.pdbx_seq_one_letter_code
_entity_poly.pdbx_strand_id
1 'polypeptide(L)'
;MRAIPTDPRPLWVERVRLGDFAAIPAPFTWAQSDDLAMLLDGYAVTGGHERLSCIYTATMQVMGNGGAGSATALDLWLTLFYAHRGYRHQGTWPRGREREKLDRICESLRLALLALSPEQQSGFLGALRDGSTSEEARP
;
A
#
# COMPACT_ATOMS: atom_id res chain seq x y z
N MET A 1 -17.50 10.89 22.82
CA MET A 1 -17.29 9.81 21.84
C MET A 1 -17.79 10.29 20.49
N ARG A 2 -16.91 10.55 19.52
CA ARG A 2 -17.32 10.79 18.13
C ARG A 2 -17.37 9.43 17.45
N ALA A 3 -18.52 9.08 16.87
CA ALA A 3 -18.62 7.96 15.95
C ALA A 3 -17.59 8.17 14.84
N ILE A 4 -16.70 7.20 14.64
CA ILE A 4 -15.86 7.15 13.46
C ILE A 4 -16.84 6.89 12.30
N PRO A 5 -16.99 7.79 11.32
CA PRO A 5 -17.73 7.44 10.13
C PRO A 5 -16.96 6.31 9.46
N THR A 6 -17.52 5.11 9.45
CA THR A 6 -17.16 4.09 8.46
C THR A 6 -17.69 4.60 7.13
N ASP A 7 -16.97 5.54 6.54
CA ASP A 7 -17.20 5.93 5.15
C ASP A 7 -17.02 4.63 4.33
N PRO A 8 -17.97 4.29 3.43
CA PRO A 8 -17.79 3.13 2.58
C PRO A 8 -16.48 3.30 1.79
N ARG A 9 -15.71 2.21 1.70
CA ARG A 9 -14.47 2.16 0.91
C ARG A 9 -14.71 2.80 -0.46
N PRO A 10 -13.84 3.71 -0.93
CA PRO A 10 -14.03 4.36 -2.22
C PRO A 10 -14.15 3.34 -3.36
N LEU A 11 -15.06 3.56 -4.30
CA LEU A 11 -15.32 2.63 -5.41
C LEU A 11 -14.07 2.28 -6.23
N TRP A 12 -13.10 3.20 -6.33
CA TRP A 12 -11.85 2.94 -7.04
C TRP A 12 -10.97 1.89 -6.35
N VAL A 13 -11.06 1.74 -5.02
CA VAL A 13 -10.33 0.73 -4.26
C VAL A 13 -10.84 -0.67 -4.61
N GLU A 14 -12.16 -0.83 -4.71
CA GLU A 14 -12.75 -2.10 -5.13
C GLU A 14 -12.40 -2.45 -6.59
N ARG A 15 -12.31 -1.45 -7.48
CA ARG A 15 -11.81 -1.67 -8.84
C ARG A 15 -10.37 -2.16 -8.86
N VAL A 16 -9.50 -1.58 -8.03
CA VAL A 16 -8.11 -2.04 -7.88
C VAL A 16 -8.04 -3.46 -7.34
N ARG A 17 -8.89 -3.83 -6.39
CA ARG A 17 -9.01 -5.21 -5.88
C ARG A 17 -9.34 -6.21 -6.99
N LEU A 18 -10.13 -5.78 -7.98
CA LEU A 18 -10.46 -6.56 -9.18
C LEU A 18 -9.38 -6.50 -10.28
N GLY A 19 -8.28 -5.79 -10.03
CA GLY A 19 -7.13 -5.66 -10.95
C GLY A 19 -7.17 -4.46 -11.87
N ASP A 20 -8.13 -3.56 -11.73
CA ASP A 20 -8.17 -2.31 -12.49
C ASP A 20 -7.31 -1.23 -11.82
N PHE A 21 -5.99 -1.30 -12.04
CA PHE A 21 -5.03 -0.33 -11.49
C PHE A 21 -5.17 1.07 -12.09
N ALA A 22 -5.82 1.22 -13.24
CA ALA A 22 -6.12 2.53 -13.83
C ALA A 22 -7.16 3.32 -13.01
N ALA A 23 -7.87 2.67 -12.08
CA ALA A 23 -8.79 3.34 -11.18
C ALA A 23 -8.09 4.17 -10.08
N ILE A 24 -6.79 3.93 -9.81
CA ILE A 24 -6.04 4.68 -8.80
C ILE A 24 -5.99 6.17 -9.21
N PRO A 25 -6.38 7.11 -8.33
CA PRO A 25 -6.42 8.53 -8.66
C PRO A 25 -5.03 9.09 -9.01
N ALA A 26 -5.01 10.14 -9.83
CA ALA A 26 -3.79 10.87 -10.18
C ALA A 26 -3.98 12.37 -9.83
N PRO A 27 -3.12 12.98 -8.98
CA PRO A 27 -2.01 12.34 -8.27
C PRO A 27 -2.51 11.36 -7.19
N PHE A 28 -1.73 10.31 -6.92
CA PHE A 28 -2.01 9.42 -5.80
C PHE A 28 -1.20 9.83 -4.58
N THR A 29 -1.89 10.04 -3.45
CA THR A 29 -1.30 10.61 -2.23
C THR A 29 -1.48 9.70 -1.03
N TRP A 30 -0.69 9.95 0.03
CA TRP A 30 -0.78 9.29 1.31
C TRP A 30 -2.19 9.34 1.92
N ALA A 31 -2.89 10.46 1.76
CA ALA A 31 -4.25 10.62 2.29
C ALA A 31 -5.26 9.66 1.66
N GLN A 32 -5.01 9.23 0.43
CA GLN A 32 -5.88 8.35 -0.33
C GLN A 32 -5.44 6.88 -0.24
N SER A 33 -4.22 6.62 0.23
CA SER A 33 -3.62 5.29 0.13
C SER A 33 -3.97 4.34 1.27
N ASP A 34 -4.65 4.81 2.30
CA ASP A 34 -4.94 4.01 3.50
C ASP A 34 -5.77 2.76 3.18
N ASP A 35 -6.94 2.94 2.56
CA ASP A 35 -7.80 1.82 2.17
C ASP A 35 -7.14 0.89 1.15
N LEU A 36 -6.37 1.44 0.21
CA LEU A 36 -5.62 0.64 -0.76
C LEU A 36 -4.55 -0.20 -0.07
N ALA A 37 -3.78 0.39 0.84
CA ALA A 37 -2.69 -0.28 1.53
C ALA A 37 -3.21 -1.47 2.34
N MET A 38 -4.43 -1.40 2.88
CA MET A 38 -5.04 -2.46 3.68
C MET A 38 -5.68 -3.58 2.84
N LEU A 39 -5.78 -3.46 1.51
CA LEU A 39 -6.19 -4.60 0.67
C LEU A 39 -5.19 -5.78 0.72
N LEU A 40 -3.95 -5.50 1.10
CA LEU A 40 -2.87 -6.46 1.21
C LEU A 40 -2.50 -6.64 2.69
N ASP A 41 -2.63 -7.84 3.24
CA ASP A 41 -2.04 -8.17 4.53
C ASP A 41 -0.53 -8.35 4.35
N GLY A 42 0.20 -7.25 4.58
CA GLY A 42 1.65 -7.26 4.45
C GLY A 42 2.33 -8.26 5.38
N TYR A 43 1.75 -8.60 6.54
CA TYR A 43 2.34 -9.62 7.42
C TYR A 43 2.19 -11.01 6.85
N ALA A 44 1.02 -11.35 6.30
CA ALA A 44 0.78 -12.64 5.69
C ALA A 44 1.70 -12.84 4.47
N VAL A 45 1.82 -11.82 3.62
CA VAL A 45 2.65 -11.85 2.41
C VAL A 45 4.14 -12.03 2.73
N THR A 46 4.64 -11.41 3.79
CA THR A 46 6.06 -11.49 4.15
C THR A 46 6.39 -12.60 5.15
N GLY A 47 5.39 -13.29 5.69
CA GLY A 47 5.58 -14.25 6.77
C GLY A 47 5.94 -13.60 8.12
N GLY A 48 5.54 -12.35 8.34
CA GLY A 48 5.65 -11.67 9.64
C GLY A 48 6.37 -10.32 9.61
N HIS A 49 6.44 -9.72 10.80
CA HIS A 49 6.88 -8.34 11.03
C HIS A 49 8.34 -8.08 10.63
N GLU A 50 9.26 -8.98 10.98
CA GLU A 50 10.71 -8.76 10.78
C GLU A 50 11.04 -8.53 9.31
N ARG A 51 10.59 -9.43 8.43
CA ARG A 51 10.81 -9.32 6.99
C ARG A 51 10.15 -8.07 6.40
N LEU A 52 8.94 -7.75 6.86
CA LEU A 52 8.23 -6.55 6.42
C LEU A 52 8.96 -5.25 6.81
N SER A 53 9.51 -5.19 8.03
CA SER A 53 10.31 -4.07 8.52
C SER A 53 11.60 -3.88 7.69
N CYS A 54 12.25 -4.98 7.29
CA CYS A 54 13.40 -4.94 6.40
C CYS A 54 13.04 -4.37 5.02
N ILE A 55 11.94 -4.81 4.42
CA ILE A 55 11.44 -4.30 3.12
C ILE A 55 11.11 -2.81 3.22
N TYR A 56 10.40 -2.41 4.27
CA TYR A 56 10.07 -1.00 4.54
C TYR A 56 11.34 -0.14 4.61
N THR A 57 12.33 -0.57 5.40
CA THR A 57 13.58 0.16 5.59
C THR A 57 14.36 0.30 4.27
N ALA A 58 14.51 -0.79 3.53
CA ALA A 58 15.21 -0.80 2.25
C ALA A 58 14.52 0.10 1.22
N THR A 59 13.18 -0.01 1.10
CA THR A 59 12.39 0.82 0.18
C THR A 59 12.48 2.29 0.54
N MET A 60 12.36 2.63 1.83
CA MET A 60 12.50 4.00 2.31
C MET A 60 13.90 4.56 2.02
N GLN A 61 14.96 3.75 2.11
CA GLN A 61 16.31 4.17 1.77
C GLN A 61 16.46 4.45 0.26
N VAL A 62 16.00 3.52 -0.59
CA VAL A 62 16.00 3.67 -2.05
C VAL A 62 15.25 4.93 -2.49
N MET A 63 14.05 5.14 -1.96
CA MET A 63 13.22 6.31 -2.26
C MET A 63 13.81 7.62 -1.71
N GLY A 64 14.57 7.54 -0.61
CA GLY A 64 15.32 8.66 -0.07
C GLY A 64 16.44 9.13 -0.99
N ASN A 65 17.06 8.19 -1.72
CA ASN A 65 18.18 8.45 -2.64
C ASN A 65 17.72 8.74 -4.09
N GLY A 66 16.41 8.87 -4.35
CA GLY A 66 15.87 9.11 -5.68
C GLY A 66 15.75 7.87 -6.57
N GLY A 67 15.98 6.67 -6.03
CA GLY A 67 15.98 5.40 -6.77
C GLY A 67 14.60 4.81 -7.05
N ALA A 68 13.62 5.62 -7.49
CA ALA A 68 12.24 5.18 -7.64
C ALA A 68 12.03 3.96 -8.55
N GLY A 69 12.97 3.66 -9.46
CA GLY A 69 12.90 2.50 -10.35
C GLY A 69 13.45 1.17 -9.77
N SER A 70 13.99 1.17 -8.56
CA SER A 70 14.63 -0.03 -7.98
C SER A 70 13.72 -0.82 -7.03
N ALA A 71 12.62 -0.23 -6.56
CA ALA A 71 11.63 -0.92 -5.73
C ALA A 71 10.52 -1.50 -6.61
N THR A 72 10.11 -2.74 -6.33
CA THR A 72 9.01 -3.36 -7.07
C THR A 72 7.65 -2.78 -6.63
N ALA A 73 6.61 -2.96 -7.43
CA ALA A 73 5.24 -2.59 -7.04
C ALA A 73 4.83 -3.22 -5.69
N LEU A 74 5.26 -4.47 -5.43
CA LEU A 74 4.97 -5.14 -4.17
C LEU A 74 5.73 -4.51 -2.99
N ASP A 75 7.01 -4.18 -3.17
CA ASP A 75 7.80 -3.52 -2.11
C ASP A 75 7.20 -2.16 -1.73
N LEU A 76 6.76 -1.38 -2.73
CA LEU A 76 6.11 -0.09 -2.52
C LEU A 76 4.77 -0.25 -1.78
N TRP A 77 3.96 -1.25 -2.14
CA TRP A 77 2.68 -1.52 -1.46
C TRP A 77 2.89 -1.99 -0.03
N LEU A 78 3.81 -2.93 0.21
CA LEU A 78 4.17 -3.41 1.55
C LEU A 78 4.71 -2.28 2.44
N THR A 79 5.48 -1.37 1.85
CA THR A 79 5.98 -0.16 2.53
C THR A 79 4.83 0.74 2.99
N LEU A 80 3.82 0.96 2.15
CA LEU A 80 2.63 1.73 2.53
C LEU A 80 1.81 1.03 3.61
N PHE A 81 1.60 -0.28 3.50
CA PHE A 81 0.92 -1.07 4.54
C PHE A 81 1.61 -0.91 5.90
N TYR A 82 2.93 -1.10 5.93
CA TYR A 82 3.71 -1.00 7.16
C TYR A 82 3.68 0.42 7.74
N ALA A 83 3.81 1.44 6.90
CA ALA A 83 3.73 2.84 7.32
C ALA A 83 2.37 3.17 7.95
N HIS A 84 1.26 2.80 7.30
CA HIS A 84 -0.09 3.10 7.81
C HIS A 84 -0.35 2.43 9.15
N ARG A 85 0.08 1.17 9.30
CA ARG A 85 0.05 0.46 10.58
C ARG A 85 0.89 1.18 11.63
N GLY A 86 2.11 1.57 11.29
CA GLY A 86 3.02 2.29 12.18
C GLY A 86 2.44 3.58 12.73
N TYR A 87 1.95 4.48 11.88
CA TYR A 87 1.36 5.76 12.30
C TYR A 87 0.08 5.59 13.12
N ARG A 88 -0.80 4.66 12.72
CA ARG A 88 -2.01 4.34 13.51
C ARG A 88 -1.65 3.83 14.91
N HIS A 89 -0.66 2.95 15.02
CA HIS A 89 -0.18 2.44 16.32
C HIS A 89 0.46 3.53 17.18
N GLN A 90 1.22 4.44 16.59
CA GLN A 90 1.88 5.53 17.30
C GLN A 90 0.92 6.67 17.68
N GLY A 91 -0.27 6.74 17.05
CA GLY A 91 -1.21 7.85 17.24
C GLY A 91 -0.70 9.19 16.68
N THR A 92 0.32 9.15 15.82
CA THR A 92 0.92 10.31 15.17
C THR A 92 0.74 10.18 13.66
N TRP A 93 0.64 11.31 12.97
CA TRP A 93 0.48 11.34 11.51
C TRP A 93 1.71 11.98 10.87
N PRO A 94 2.16 11.50 9.69
CA PRO A 94 3.33 12.03 9.02
C PRO A 94 3.09 13.49 8.59
N ARG A 95 4.14 14.31 8.68
CA ARG A 95 4.10 15.74 8.33
C ARG A 95 5.34 16.17 7.57
N GLY A 96 5.25 17.30 6.87
CA GLY A 96 6.36 17.91 6.12
C GLY A 96 7.03 16.91 5.17
N ARG A 97 8.36 16.86 5.20
CA ARG A 97 9.18 16.01 4.31
C ARG A 97 8.86 14.52 4.38
N GLU A 98 8.44 14.04 5.54
CA GLU A 98 8.06 12.64 5.70
C GLU A 98 6.79 12.33 4.92
N ARG A 99 5.79 13.21 5.00
CA ARG A 99 4.57 13.09 4.21
C ARG A 99 4.84 13.22 2.71
N GLU A 100 5.67 14.17 2.30
CA GLU A 100 6.09 14.32 0.88
C GLU A 100 6.80 13.06 0.35
N LYS A 101 7.55 12.36 1.21
CA LYS A 101 8.19 11.09 0.85
C LYS A 101 7.16 9.99 0.65
N LEU A 102 6.16 9.90 1.53
CA LEU A 102 5.06 8.93 1.41
C LEU A 102 4.18 9.22 0.19
N ASP A 103 3.91 10.49 -0.13
CA ASP A 103 3.20 10.88 -1.35
C ASP A 103 3.96 10.42 -2.61
N ARG A 104 5.29 10.56 -2.62
CA ARG A 104 6.13 10.01 -3.71
C ARG A 104 6.06 8.50 -3.82
N ILE A 105 6.03 7.77 -2.71
CA ILE A 105 5.87 6.32 -2.70
C ILE A 105 4.51 5.92 -3.27
N CYS A 106 3.45 6.67 -2.93
CA CYS A 106 2.13 6.46 -3.50
C CYS A 106 2.17 6.63 -5.03
N GLU A 107 2.69 7.75 -5.53
CA GLU A 107 2.75 7.97 -6.97
C GLU A 107 3.65 6.94 -7.69
N SER A 108 4.78 6.56 -7.09
CA SER A 108 5.63 5.48 -7.63
C SER A 108 4.91 4.14 -7.66
N LEU A 109 4.12 3.79 -6.65
CA LEU A 109 3.30 2.58 -6.65
C LEU A 109 2.29 2.62 -7.80
N ARG A 110 1.59 3.74 -7.98
CA ARG A 110 0.61 3.89 -9.07
C ARG A 110 1.27 3.64 -10.42
N LEU A 111 2.41 4.30 -10.68
CA LEU A 111 3.14 4.14 -11.93
C LEU A 111 3.66 2.71 -12.11
N ALA A 112 4.18 2.08 -11.05
CA ALA A 112 4.67 0.70 -11.10
C ALA A 112 3.54 -0.29 -11.40
N LEU A 113 2.36 -0.13 -10.81
CA LEU A 113 1.18 -0.98 -11.06
C LEU A 113 0.66 -0.83 -12.50
N LEU A 114 0.66 0.40 -13.03
CA LEU A 114 0.26 0.67 -14.42
C LEU A 114 1.25 0.12 -15.45
N ALA A 115 2.51 -0.10 -15.05
CA ALA A 115 3.56 -0.61 -15.92
C ALA A 115 3.68 -2.14 -15.91
N LEU A 116 2.88 -2.86 -15.10
CA LEU A 116 2.91 -4.31 -15.05
C LEU A 116 2.49 -4.93 -16.39
N SER A 117 3.22 -5.94 -16.85
CA SER A 117 2.74 -6.82 -17.92
C SER A 117 1.54 -7.65 -17.45
N PRO A 118 0.73 -8.21 -18.36
CA PRO A 118 -0.39 -9.08 -17.99
C PRO A 118 0.02 -10.25 -17.08
N GLU A 119 1.20 -10.84 -17.30
CA GLU A 119 1.73 -11.94 -16.48
C GLU A 119 2.09 -11.46 -15.07
N GLN A 120 2.74 -10.31 -14.96
CA GLN A 120 3.10 -9.71 -13.68
C GLN A 120 1.85 -9.27 -12.90
N GLN A 121 0.86 -8.71 -13.59
CA GLN A 121 -0.44 -8.34 -13.02
C GLN A 121 -1.17 -9.56 -12.48
N SER A 122 -1.18 -10.68 -13.21
CA SER A 122 -1.77 -11.94 -12.74
C SER A 122 -1.09 -12.46 -11.47
N GLY A 123 0.26 -12.48 -11.45
CA GLY A 123 1.02 -12.85 -10.25
C GLY A 123 0.76 -11.92 -9.07
N PHE A 124 0.67 -10.61 -9.33
CA PHE A 124 0.36 -9.60 -8.33
C PHE A 124 -1.03 -9.80 -7.73
N LEU A 125 -2.04 -10.07 -8.56
CA LEU A 125 -3.40 -10.35 -8.10
C LEU A 125 -3.50 -11.67 -7.33
N GLY A 126 -2.69 -12.66 -7.69
CA GLY A 126 -2.52 -13.88 -6.89
C GLY A 126 -2.07 -13.53 -5.47
N ALA A 127 -0.99 -12.75 -5.33
CA ALA A 127 -0.50 -12.29 -4.04
C ALA A 127 -1.54 -11.44 -3.27
N LEU A 128 -2.28 -10.57 -3.96
CA LEU A 128 -3.35 -9.77 -3.36
C LEU A 128 -4.47 -10.65 -2.82
N ARG A 129 -4.87 -11.71 -3.55
CA ARG A 129 -5.91 -12.65 -3.13
C ARG A 129 -5.45 -13.52 -1.96
N ASP A 130 -4.24 -14.07 -2.05
CA ASP A 130 -3.71 -14.99 -1.04
C ASP A 130 -3.31 -14.25 0.25
N GLY A 131 -2.95 -12.97 0.12
CA GLY A 131 -2.70 -12.05 1.22
C GLY A 131 -3.89 -11.15 1.57
N SER A 132 -5.06 -11.30 0.95
CA SER A 132 -6.26 -10.58 1.38
C SER A 132 -6.67 -11.11 2.74
N THR A 133 -6.85 -10.24 3.73
CA THR A 133 -7.51 -10.65 4.97
C THR A 133 -8.91 -11.15 4.60
N SER A 134 -9.18 -12.44 4.77
CA SER A 134 -10.54 -12.96 4.76
C SER A 134 -11.33 -12.21 5.83
N GLU A 135 -12.10 -11.21 5.41
CA GLU A 135 -13.12 -10.56 6.21
C GLU A 135 -14.31 -11.55 6.32
N GLU A 136 -14.08 -12.70 6.96
CA GLU A 136 -15.11 -13.70 7.24
C GLU A 136 -14.72 -14.51 8.49
N ALA A 137 -14.67 -13.83 9.63
CA ALA A 137 -14.86 -14.43 10.95
C ALA A 137 -15.07 -13.31 11.98
N ARG A 138 -16.30 -12.80 12.06
CA ARG A 138 -16.76 -12.08 13.25
C ARG A 138 -17.78 -12.98 13.95
N PRO A 139 -17.48 -13.51 15.15
CA PRO A 139 -18.51 -14.09 16.01
C PRO A 139 -19.47 -13.01 16.53
#